data_AF-A0A2W0AXL2-F1
#
_entry.id   AF-A0A2W0AXL2-F1
#
_cell.length_a   1.000
_cell.length_b   1.000
_cell.length_c   1.000
_cell.angle_alpha   90.00
_cell.angle_beta   90.00
_cell.angle_gamma   90.00
#
_symmetry.space_group_name_H-M   'P 1'
#
loop_
_entity.id
_entity.type
_entity.pdbx_description
1 polymer ?
#
loop_
_entity_poly.entity_id
_entity_poly.type
_entity_poly.pdbx_seq_one_letter_code
_entity_poly.pdbx_strand_id
1 'polypeptide(L)'
;MKTQRRARTPGRPRAFDADRALDRALEVFWRKGYEGASLSDLTRAMRINRPSLYAAFGDKQGLFRKALDRYAEGPASYTRDALNEATARAAVERLLYGTADAMSDVRNPRGCLLVQGALACGDEASTVKRELIARREAGERALCQRLKRAK
;
A
#
# COMPACT_ATOMS: atom_id res chain seq x y z
N MET A 1 15.58 28.10 44.93
CA MET A 1 16.16 26.84 44.41
C MET A 1 15.10 26.14 43.55
N LYS A 2 15.18 26.21 42.22
CA LYS A 2 14.21 25.57 41.30
C LYS A 2 14.88 24.37 40.64
N THR A 3 14.43 23.17 40.99
CA THR A 3 14.91 21.92 40.40
C THR A 3 14.24 21.72 39.04
N GLN A 4 15.00 21.85 37.95
CA GLN A 4 14.53 21.50 36.61
C GLN A 4 14.60 19.98 36.42
N ARG A 5 13.44 19.37 36.15
CA ARG A 5 13.31 17.95 35.81
C ARG A 5 13.64 17.79 34.32
N ARG A 6 14.79 17.17 34.00
CA ARG A 6 15.19 16.84 32.63
C ARG A 6 14.13 15.95 31.97
N ALA A 7 13.66 16.36 30.78
CA ALA A 7 12.80 15.55 29.93
C ALA A 7 13.53 14.27 29.50
N ARG A 8 12.85 13.13 29.58
CA ARG A 8 13.35 11.82 29.09
C ARG A 8 13.43 11.89 27.57
N THR A 9 14.64 11.76 27.03
CA THR A 9 14.87 11.62 25.59
C THR A 9 14.10 10.40 25.06
N PRO A 10 13.32 10.51 23.97
CA PRO A 10 12.77 9.34 23.28
C PRO A 10 13.91 8.43 22.83
N GLY A 11 13.70 7.11 22.90
CA GLY A 11 14.74 6.08 22.73
C GLY A 11 15.54 6.15 21.43
N ARG A 12 16.58 5.31 21.36
CA ARG A 12 17.59 5.23 20.29
C ARG A 12 16.97 5.47 18.89
N PRO A 13 17.51 6.43 18.11
CA PRO A 13 16.99 6.73 16.77
C PRO A 13 16.89 5.46 15.92
N ARG A 14 15.81 5.35 15.13
CA ARG A 14 15.63 4.23 14.19
C ARG A 14 16.86 4.17 13.27
N ALA A 15 17.55 3.03 13.28
CA ALA A 15 18.77 2.84 12.50
C ALA A 15 18.51 2.64 10.99
N PHE A 16 17.26 2.77 10.54
CA PHE A 16 16.85 2.54 9.17
C PHE A 16 15.82 3.58 8.72
N ASP A 17 15.79 3.82 7.41
CA ASP A 17 14.79 4.63 6.73
C ASP A 17 13.49 3.82 6.56
N ALA A 18 12.43 4.27 7.25
CA ALA A 18 11.15 3.57 7.26
C ALA A 18 10.42 3.63 5.92
N ASP A 19 10.58 4.71 5.16
CA ASP A 19 9.92 4.87 3.86
C ASP A 19 10.56 3.95 2.82
N ARG A 20 11.90 3.91 2.77
CA ARG A 20 12.61 2.95 1.91
C ARG A 20 12.33 1.51 2.31
N ALA A 21 12.19 1.22 3.60
CA ALA A 21 11.79 -0.11 4.04
C ALA A 21 10.37 -0.45 3.58
N LEU A 22 9.44 0.50 3.64
CA LEU A 22 8.06 0.31 3.17
C LEU A 22 8.00 0.06 1.65
N ASP A 23 8.78 0.77 0.84
CA ASP A 23 8.84 0.55 -0.61
C ASP A 23 9.30 -0.87 -0.94
N ARG A 24 10.31 -1.37 -0.22
CA ARG A 24 10.80 -2.75 -0.39
C ARG A 24 9.77 -3.78 0.08
N ALA A 25 9.04 -3.49 1.15
CA ALA A 25 7.96 -4.36 1.60
C ALA A 25 6.82 -4.41 0.57
N LEU A 26 6.46 -3.26 -0.01
CA LEU A 26 5.48 -3.16 -1.09
C LEU A 26 5.85 -4.07 -2.26
N GLU A 27 7.08 -4.02 -2.76
CA GLU A 27 7.52 -4.91 -3.85
C GLU A 27 7.35 -6.40 -3.52
N VAL A 28 7.72 -6.81 -2.29
CA VAL A 28 7.58 -8.21 -1.85
C VAL A 28 6.11 -8.63 -1.83
N PHE A 29 5.25 -7.81 -1.23
CA PHE A 29 3.82 -8.08 -1.17
C PHE A 29 3.17 -8.08 -2.55
N TRP A 30 3.60 -7.21 -3.45
CA TRP A 30 3.07 -7.16 -4.81
C TRP A 30 3.40 -8.43 -5.60
N ARG A 31 4.63 -8.95 -5.45
CA ARG A 31 5.03 -10.19 -6.12
C ARG A 31 4.42 -11.44 -5.50
N LYS A 32 4.31 -11.49 -4.17
CA LYS A 32 3.99 -12.73 -3.43
C LYS A 32 2.59 -12.76 -2.82
N GLY A 33 1.86 -11.65 -2.86
CA GLY A 33 0.63 -11.47 -2.09
C GLY A 33 0.89 -11.41 -0.59
N TYR A 34 -0.19 -11.24 0.20
CA TYR A 34 -0.08 -11.17 1.65
C TYR A 34 0.40 -12.49 2.26
N GLU A 35 -0.25 -13.61 1.95
CA GLU A 35 0.10 -14.91 2.55
C GLU A 35 1.50 -15.38 2.12
N GLY A 36 1.81 -15.30 0.82
CA GLY A 36 3.09 -15.75 0.27
C GLY A 36 4.31 -14.93 0.72
N ALA A 37 4.12 -13.71 1.22
CA ALA A 37 5.21 -12.90 1.77
C ALA A 37 5.54 -13.33 3.21
N SER A 38 6.56 -14.16 3.40
CA SER A 38 6.98 -14.53 4.76
C SER A 38 7.59 -13.34 5.52
N LEU A 39 7.54 -13.36 6.86
CA LEU A 39 8.23 -12.34 7.67
C LEU A 39 9.72 -12.28 7.37
N SER A 40 10.34 -13.42 7.07
CA SER A 40 11.76 -13.50 6.70
C SER A 40 12.04 -12.85 5.34
N ASP A 41 11.15 -13.02 4.35
CA ASP A 41 11.25 -12.31 3.08
C ASP A 41 11.18 -10.80 3.27
N LEU A 42 10.21 -10.35 4.06
CA LEU A 42 9.99 -8.93 4.34
C LEU A 42 11.20 -8.33 5.05
N THR A 43 11.64 -8.90 6.17
CA THR A 43 12.78 -8.34 6.93
C THR A 43 14.07 -8.34 6.11
N ARG A 44 14.30 -9.37 5.30
CA ARG A 44 15.45 -9.46 4.39
C ARG A 44 15.42 -8.37 3.33
N ALA A 45 14.28 -8.20 2.65
CA ALA A 45 14.12 -7.15 1.63
C ALA A 45 14.27 -5.76 2.25
N MET A 46 13.58 -5.51 3.37
CA MET A 46 13.61 -4.25 4.11
C MET A 46 15.00 -3.93 4.70
N ARG A 47 15.86 -4.94 4.87
CA ARG A 47 17.17 -4.87 5.55
C ARG A 47 17.04 -4.45 7.01
N ILE A 48 16.07 -5.02 7.71
CA ILE A 48 15.84 -4.82 9.14
C ILE A 48 15.68 -6.16 9.85
N ASN A 49 15.67 -6.16 11.18
CA ASN A 49 15.34 -7.34 11.97
C ASN A 49 13.84 -7.35 12.35
N ARG A 50 13.33 -8.50 12.81
CA ARG A 50 11.93 -8.66 13.22
C ARG A 50 11.49 -7.66 14.31
N PRO A 51 12.27 -7.43 15.39
CA PRO A 51 11.91 -6.41 16.39
C PRO A 51 11.73 -5.01 15.79
N SER A 52 12.59 -4.60 14.86
CA SER A 52 12.49 -3.30 14.17
C SER A 52 11.25 -3.24 13.26
N LEU A 53 10.89 -4.34 12.61
CA LEU A 53 9.66 -4.44 11.82
C LEU A 53 8.44 -4.19 12.73
N TYR A 54 8.32 -4.95 13.81
CA TYR A 54 7.18 -4.82 14.72
C TYR A 54 7.13 -3.43 15.37
N ALA A 55 8.27 -2.88 15.81
CA ALA A 55 8.34 -1.56 16.42
C ALA A 55 7.98 -0.40 15.46
N ALA A 56 8.19 -0.58 14.15
CA ALA A 56 7.91 0.47 13.16
C ALA A 56 6.56 0.32 12.48
N PHE A 57 6.09 -0.91 12.27
CA PHE A 57 4.94 -1.21 11.42
C PHE A 57 3.82 -1.96 12.14
N GLY A 58 3.98 -2.28 13.43
CA GLY A 58 3.00 -3.01 14.21
C GLY A 58 3.18 -4.50 14.01
N ASP A 59 2.52 -5.07 13.02
CA ASP A 59 2.60 -6.48 12.63
C ASP A 59 2.65 -6.62 11.09
N LYS A 60 2.58 -7.85 10.58
CA LYS A 60 2.57 -8.10 9.12
C LYS A 60 1.34 -7.47 8.44
N GLN A 61 0.20 -7.46 9.11
CA GLN A 61 -1.04 -6.89 8.59
C GLN A 61 -0.99 -5.36 8.55
N GLY A 62 -0.47 -4.72 9.59
CA GLY A 62 -0.22 -3.28 9.66
C GLY A 62 0.78 -2.83 8.62
N LEU A 63 1.86 -3.59 8.42
CA LEU A 63 2.81 -3.35 7.33
C LEU A 63 2.13 -3.49 5.95
N PHE A 64 1.30 -4.52 5.76
CA PHE A 64 0.56 -4.70 4.51
C PHE A 64 -0.41 -3.56 4.24
N ARG A 65 -1.15 -3.08 5.23
CA ARG A 65 -2.06 -1.92 5.09
C ARG A 65 -1.29 -0.68 4.64
N LYS A 66 -0.14 -0.39 5.28
CA LYS A 66 0.73 0.71 4.88
C LYS A 66 1.27 0.54 3.45
N ALA A 67 1.57 -0.68 3.04
CA ALA A 67 2.01 -0.97 1.67
C ALA A 67 0.87 -0.74 0.66
N LEU A 68 -0.37 -1.10 1.00
CA LEU A 68 -1.54 -0.80 0.16
C LEU A 68 -1.78 0.72 0.03
N ASP A 69 -1.56 1.48 1.10
CA ASP A 69 -1.65 2.94 1.06
C ASP A 69 -0.55 3.53 0.16
N ARG A 70 0.71 3.09 0.34
CA ARG A 70 1.83 3.48 -0.53
C ARG A 70 1.59 3.12 -2.00
N TYR A 71 0.97 1.97 -2.26
CA TYR A 71 0.58 1.55 -3.61
C TYR A 71 -0.44 2.50 -4.24
N ALA A 72 -1.48 2.87 -3.49
CA ALA A 72 -2.52 3.80 -3.94
C ALA A 72 -1.99 5.22 -4.15
N GLU A 73 -1.03 5.66 -3.35
CA GLU A 73 -0.41 6.99 -3.46
C GLU A 73 0.63 7.10 -4.58
N GLY A 74 1.28 5.98 -4.94
CA GLY A 74 2.34 5.92 -5.94
C GLY A 74 1.89 5.20 -7.22
N PRO A 75 2.23 3.91 -7.42
CA PRO A 75 1.97 3.20 -8.68
C PRO A 75 0.52 3.21 -9.16
N ALA A 76 -0.46 3.21 -8.24
CA ALA A 76 -1.88 3.25 -8.57
C ALA A 76 -2.51 4.67 -8.43
N SER A 77 -1.69 5.71 -8.32
CA SER A 77 -2.16 7.11 -8.16
C SER A 77 -3.00 7.62 -9.31
N TYR A 78 -2.82 7.06 -10.51
CA TYR A 78 -3.61 7.37 -11.69
C TYR A 78 -5.13 7.19 -11.46
N THR A 79 -5.52 6.30 -10.53
CA THR A 79 -6.93 6.10 -10.16
C THR A 79 -7.52 7.35 -9.52
N ARG A 80 -6.79 8.00 -8.62
CA ARG A 80 -7.19 9.27 -7.99
C ARG A 80 -7.19 10.40 -9.01
N ASP A 81 -6.16 10.48 -9.85
CA ASP A 81 -6.06 11.51 -10.89
C ASP A 81 -7.26 11.44 -11.85
N ALA A 82 -7.64 10.24 -12.29
CA ALA A 82 -8.80 10.00 -13.13
C ALA A 82 -10.11 10.53 -12.50
N LEU A 83 -10.27 10.38 -11.18
CA LEU A 83 -11.45 10.90 -10.47
C LEU A 83 -11.51 12.42 -10.42
N ASN A 84 -10.39 13.13 -10.66
CA ASN A 84 -10.33 14.58 -10.65
C ASN A 84 -10.46 15.22 -12.04
N GLU A 85 -10.53 14.42 -13.09
CA GLU A 85 -10.69 14.92 -14.45
C GLU A 85 -11.99 15.71 -14.62
N ALA A 86 -12.07 16.58 -15.64
CA ALA A 86 -13.22 17.45 -15.87
C ALA A 86 -14.44 16.73 -16.50
N THR A 87 -14.21 15.79 -17.42
CA THR A 87 -15.27 15.04 -18.12
C THR A 87 -15.24 13.54 -17.80
N ALA A 88 -16.39 12.85 -17.94
CA ALA A 88 -16.42 11.40 -17.76
C ALA A 88 -15.49 10.69 -18.75
N ARG A 89 -15.44 11.17 -20.00
CA ARG A 89 -14.52 10.63 -21.01
C ARG A 89 -13.07 10.74 -20.55
N ALA A 90 -12.63 11.92 -20.10
CA ALA A 90 -11.27 12.13 -19.62
C ALA A 90 -10.97 11.25 -18.38
N ALA A 91 -11.93 11.11 -17.46
CA ALA A 91 -11.77 10.23 -16.31
C ALA A 91 -11.55 8.76 -16.72
N VAL A 92 -12.37 8.24 -17.65
CA VAL A 92 -12.21 6.87 -18.16
C VAL A 92 -10.90 6.70 -18.91
N GLU A 93 -10.54 7.67 -19.75
CA GLU A 93 -9.31 7.67 -20.53
C GLU A 93 -8.06 7.64 -19.62
N ARG A 94 -8.01 8.53 -18.63
CA ARG A 94 -6.94 8.60 -17.63
C ARG A 94 -6.84 7.30 -16.82
N LEU A 95 -7.97 6.69 -16.47
CA LEU A 95 -8.00 5.44 -15.73
C LEU A 95 -7.44 4.27 -16.57
N LEU A 96 -7.87 4.15 -17.82
CA LEU A 96 -7.47 3.06 -18.71
C LEU A 96 -5.99 3.17 -19.13
N TYR A 97 -5.55 4.35 -19.58
CA TYR A 97 -4.15 4.55 -19.94
C TYR A 97 -3.23 4.49 -18.71
N GLY A 98 -3.62 5.09 -17.59
CA GLY A 98 -2.85 4.97 -16.36
C GLY A 98 -2.70 3.52 -15.89
N THR A 99 -3.73 2.69 -16.07
CA THR A 99 -3.63 1.25 -15.82
C THR A 99 -2.67 0.57 -16.80
N ALA A 100 -2.77 0.87 -18.09
CA ALA A 100 -1.88 0.30 -19.11
C ALA A 100 -0.42 0.66 -18.86
N ASP A 101 -0.13 1.92 -18.54
CA ASP A 101 1.21 2.40 -18.19
C ASP A 101 1.75 1.70 -16.93
N ALA A 102 0.96 1.67 -15.86
CA ALA A 102 1.38 1.03 -14.60
C ALA A 102 1.65 -0.47 -14.76
N MET A 103 0.85 -1.16 -15.59
CA MET A 103 0.99 -2.60 -15.86
C MET A 103 2.10 -2.95 -16.86
N SER A 104 2.47 -2.02 -17.75
CA SER A 104 3.51 -2.22 -18.75
C SER A 104 4.90 -1.73 -18.31
N ASP A 105 4.96 -0.95 -17.22
CA ASP A 105 6.23 -0.51 -16.64
C ASP A 105 7.05 -1.70 -16.10
N VAL A 106 8.16 -2.00 -16.77
CA VAL A 106 9.09 -3.08 -16.43
C VAL A 106 9.75 -2.93 -15.05
N ARG A 107 9.70 -1.72 -14.46
CA ARG A 107 10.19 -1.47 -13.09
C ARG A 107 9.23 -2.00 -12.04
N ASN A 108 7.94 -2.14 -12.37
CA ASN A 108 6.92 -2.61 -11.45
C ASN A 108 6.75 -4.14 -11.51
N PRO A 109 6.43 -4.79 -10.39
CA PRO A 109 5.85 -6.13 -10.43
C PRO A 109 4.60 -6.16 -11.31
N ARG A 110 4.43 -7.26 -12.07
CA ARG A 110 3.29 -7.41 -12.99
C ARG A 110 1.98 -7.56 -12.23
N GLY A 111 0.93 -6.96 -12.78
CA GLY A 111 -0.44 -7.06 -12.27
C GLY A 111 -0.74 -6.02 -11.19
N CYS A 112 -1.97 -6.06 -10.66
CA CYS A 112 -2.43 -5.11 -9.64
C CYS A 112 -2.34 -5.75 -8.25
N LEU A 113 -1.63 -5.09 -7.32
CA LEU A 113 -1.51 -5.56 -5.93
C LEU A 113 -2.88 -5.76 -5.26
N LEU A 114 -3.85 -4.88 -5.52
CA LEU A 114 -5.20 -5.01 -4.94
C LEU A 114 -5.92 -6.28 -5.41
N VAL A 115 -5.64 -6.76 -6.62
CA VAL A 115 -6.24 -7.97 -7.18
C VAL A 115 -5.45 -9.20 -6.75
N GLN A 116 -4.13 -9.20 -6.98
CA GLN A 116 -3.24 -10.32 -6.69
C GLN A 116 -3.11 -10.58 -5.19
N GLY A 117 -3.10 -9.53 -4.37
CA GLY A 117 -3.06 -9.66 -2.91
C GLY A 117 -4.28 -10.37 -2.33
N ALA A 118 -5.39 -10.44 -3.08
CA ALA A 118 -6.65 -11.07 -2.65
C ALA A 118 -6.80 -12.53 -3.10
N LEU A 119 -5.86 -13.07 -3.87
CA LEU A 119 -5.85 -14.48 -4.29
C LEU A 119 -5.46 -15.44 -3.14
N ALA A 120 -5.21 -14.89 -1.96
CA ALA A 120 -4.86 -15.60 -0.75
C ALA A 120 -6.15 -16.09 -0.05
N CYS A 121 -6.27 -17.41 0.16
CA CYS A 121 -7.52 -18.09 0.50
C CYS A 121 -7.56 -18.71 1.91
N GLY A 122 -6.58 -18.40 2.79
CA GLY A 122 -6.57 -18.90 4.15
C GLY A 122 -7.48 -18.10 5.11
N ASP A 123 -7.99 -18.78 6.14
CA ASP A 123 -8.85 -18.17 7.17
C ASP A 123 -8.14 -17.05 7.95
N GLU A 124 -6.83 -17.18 8.16
CA GLU A 124 -5.99 -16.15 8.81
C GLU A 124 -5.92 -14.85 7.99
N ALA A 125 -6.10 -14.91 6.67
CA ALA A 125 -6.09 -13.74 5.79
C ALA A 125 -7.49 -13.12 5.62
N SER A 126 -8.52 -13.61 6.32
CA SER A 126 -9.90 -13.11 6.19
C SER A 126 -10.04 -11.61 6.40
N THR A 127 -9.32 -11.03 7.36
CA THR A 127 -9.33 -9.59 7.63
C THR A 127 -8.67 -8.79 6.49
N VAL A 128 -7.57 -9.30 5.92
CA VAL A 128 -6.89 -8.72 4.76
C VAL A 128 -7.74 -8.83 3.50
N LYS A 129 -8.41 -9.97 3.29
CA LYS A 129 -9.35 -10.16 2.20
C LYS A 129 -10.49 -9.15 2.26
N ARG A 130 -11.09 -8.95 3.45
CA ARG A 130 -12.13 -7.92 3.67
C ARG A 130 -11.62 -6.51 3.36
N GLU A 131 -10.41 -6.17 3.80
CA GLU A 131 -9.78 -4.88 3.48
C GLU A 131 -9.64 -4.68 1.96
N LEU A 132 -9.14 -5.69 1.23
CA LEU A 132 -8.96 -5.61 -0.22
C LEU A 132 -10.31 -5.50 -0.96
N ILE A 133 -11.34 -6.21 -0.51
CA ILE A 133 -12.71 -6.05 -1.03
C ILE A 133 -13.19 -4.62 -0.79
N ALA A 134 -13.10 -4.13 0.45
CA ALA A 134 -13.57 -2.80 0.81
C ALA A 134 -12.89 -1.69 -0.01
N ARG A 135 -11.58 -1.82 -0.28
CA ARG A 135 -10.83 -0.88 -1.15
C ARG A 135 -11.31 -0.91 -2.59
N ARG A 136 -11.55 -2.10 -3.17
CA ARG A 136 -12.08 -2.22 -4.54
C ARG A 136 -13.47 -1.62 -4.65
N GLU A 137 -14.37 -1.97 -3.74
CA GLU A 137 -15.72 -1.40 -3.72
C GLU A 137 -15.71 0.13 -3.52
N ALA A 138 -14.79 0.65 -2.69
CA ALA A 138 -14.63 2.09 -2.52
C ALA A 138 -14.19 2.77 -3.83
N GLY A 139 -13.26 2.17 -4.56
CA GLY A 139 -12.85 2.63 -5.90
C GLY A 139 -14.00 2.60 -6.91
N GLU A 140 -14.76 1.51 -6.96
CA GLU A 140 -15.94 1.38 -7.82
C GLU A 140 -17.01 2.43 -7.48
N ARG A 141 -17.31 2.63 -6.20
CA ARG A 141 -18.24 3.67 -5.74
C ARG A 141 -17.77 5.06 -6.17
N ALA A 142 -16.49 5.36 -6.00
CA ALA A 142 -15.92 6.65 -6.39
C ALA A 142 -16.00 6.87 -7.91
N LEU A 143 -15.69 5.86 -8.72
CA LEU A 143 -15.81 5.92 -10.17
C LEU A 143 -17.26 6.12 -10.61
N CYS A 144 -18.20 5.35 -10.06
CA CYS A 144 -19.63 5.51 -10.32
C CYS A 144 -20.11 6.93 -9.99
N GLN A 145 -19.71 7.49 -8.85
CA GLN A 145 -20.04 8.87 -8.48
C GLN A 145 -19.44 9.87 -9.46
N ARG A 146 -18.17 9.67 -9.86
CA ARG A 146 -17.51 10.54 -10.84
C ARG A 146 -18.25 10.54 -12.17
N LEU A 147 -18.62 9.37 -12.69
CA LEU A 147 -19.32 9.24 -13.96
C LEU A 147 -20.71 9.90 -13.92
N LYS A 148 -21.45 9.75 -12.81
CA LYS A 148 -22.76 10.41 -12.62
C LYS A 148 -22.70 11.94 -12.59
N ARG A 149 -21.55 12.53 -12.22
CA ARG A 149 -21.36 13.99 -12.14
C ARG A 149 -20.98 14.62 -13.47
N ALA A 150 -20.51 13.85 -14.44
CA ALA A 150 -20.29 14.35 -15.79
C ALA A 150 -21.64 14.50 -16.49
N LYS A 151 -22.05 15.75 -16.71
CA LYS A 151 -23.03 16.07 -17.74
C LYS A 151 -22.36 16.06 -19.10
#